data_AF-A0A820AKH0-F1
#
_entry.id   AF-A0A820AKH0-F1
#
_cell.length_a   1.000
_cell.length_b   1.000
_cell.length_c   1.000
_cell.angle_alpha   90.00
_cell.angle_beta   90.00
_cell.angle_gamma   90.00
#
_symmetry.space_group_name_H-M   'P 1'
#
loop_
_entity.id
_entity.type
_entity.pdbx_description
1 polymer ?
#
loop_
_entity_poly.entity_id
_entity_poly.type
_entity_poly.pdbx_seq_one_letter_code
_entity_poly.pdbx_strand_id
1 'polypeptide(L)' 'MATPFNITVVNVYAPTSDASREDIEIFYDDLEDAILKTPKKDMLIITGDWNAK' A
#
# COMPACT_ATOMS: atom_id res chain seq x y z
N MET A 1 -31.38 7.70 1.63
CA MET A 1 -30.61 7.20 2.79
C MET A 1 -29.21 6.91 2.29
N ALA A 2 -28.17 7.46 2.91
CA ALA A 2 -26.78 7.15 2.53
C ALA A 2 -26.35 5.86 3.23
N THR A 3 -25.79 4.92 2.48
CA THR A 3 -25.22 3.68 3.03
C THR A 3 -23.72 3.90 3.25
N PRO A 4 -23.18 3.71 4.47
CA PRO A 4 -21.74 3.81 4.69
C PRO A 4 -21.02 2.71 3.90
N PHE A 5 -19.89 3.06 3.30
CA PHE A 5 -18.99 2.11 2.65
C PHE A 5 -17.71 1.99 3.49
N ASN A 6 -17.14 0.78 3.52
CA ASN A 6 -15.91 0.52 4.26
C ASN A 6 -14.68 0.98 3.47
N ILE A 7 -13.78 1.72 4.12
CA ILE A 7 -12.52 2.16 3.54
C ILE A 7 -11.39 1.40 4.20
N THR A 8 -10.53 0.78 3.41
CA THR A 8 -9.23 0.30 3.88
C THR A 8 -8.16 1.28 3.42
N VAL A 9 -7.32 1.76 4.34
CA VAL A 9 -6.22 2.66 4.04
C VAL A 9 -4.90 1.95 4.35
N VAL A 10 -4.05 1.81 3.33
CA VAL A 10 -2.68 1.32 3.48
C VAL A 10 -1.76 2.52 3.35
N ASN A 11 -1.05 2.85 4.44
CA ASN A 11 -0.06 3.91 4.43
C ASN A 11 1.33 3.32 4.26
N VAL A 12 2.06 3.75 3.23
CA VAL A 12 3.39 3.24 2.89
C VAL A 12 4.47 4.28 3.17
N TYR A 13 5.68 3.79 3.40
CA TYR A 13 6.92 4.55 3.30
C TYR A 13 7.86 3.75 2.40
N ALA A 14 7.96 4.12 1.13
CA ALA A 14 8.76 3.37 0.18
C ALA A 14 10.26 3.54 0.44
N PRO A 15 11.10 2.59 0.03
CA PRO A 15 12.55 2.74 0.12
C PRO A 15 13.05 3.97 -0.65
N THR A 16 14.13 4.58 -0.16
CA THR A 16 14.80 5.68 -0.87
C THR A 16 15.41 5.23 -2.18
N SER A 17 15.74 6.16 -3.08
CA SER A 17 16.37 5.84 -4.35
C SER A 17 17.72 5.12 -4.28
N ASP A 18 18.38 5.18 -3.12
CA ASP A 18 19.67 4.55 -2.86
C ASP A 18 19.53 3.19 -2.14
N ALA A 19 18.29 2.73 -1.93
CA ALA A 19 18.02 1.43 -1.32
C ALA A 19 18.48 0.27 -2.22
N SER A 20 18.77 -0.87 -1.59
CA SER A 20 19.14 -2.07 -2.33
C SER A 20 17.95 -2.58 -3.15
N ARG A 21 18.24 -3.38 -4.18
CA ARG A 21 17.19 -4.00 -4.98
C ARG A 21 16.35 -4.96 -4.12
N GLU A 22 17.00 -5.65 -3.21
CA GLU A 22 16.37 -6.55 -2.25
C GLU A 22 15.37 -5.81 -1.35
N ASP A 23 15.73 -4.63 -0.85
CA ASP A 23 14.82 -3.79 -0.04
C ASP A 23 13.60 -3.32 -0.85
N ILE A 24 13.81 -3.01 -2.14
CA ILE A 24 12.73 -2.62 -3.06
C ILE A 24 11.79 -3.81 -3.33
N GLU A 25 12.34 -4.99 -3.58
CA GLU A 25 11.56 -6.21 -3.82
C GLU A 25 10.73 -6.57 -2.57
N ILE A 26 11.34 -6.57 -1.37
CA ILE A 26 10.64 -6.80 -0.10
C ILE A 26 9.50 -5.80 0.10
N PHE A 27 9.73 -4.51 -0.18
CA PHE A 27 8.69 -3.49 -0.05
C PHE A 27 7.48 -3.76 -0.93
N TYR A 28 7.70 -4.12 -2.20
CA TYR A 28 6.60 -4.39 -3.14
C TYR A 28 5.89 -5.72 -2.83
N ASP A 29 6.62 -6.74 -2.39
CA ASP A 29 6.05 -8.01 -1.94
C ASP A 29 5.14 -7.78 -0.72
N ASP A 30 5.62 -7.05 0.31
CA ASP A 30 4.85 -6.73 1.51
C ASP A 30 3.59 -5.89 1.18
N LEU A 31 3.71 -4.95 0.24
CA LEU A 31 2.60 -4.13 -0.22
C LEU A 31 1.55 -4.97 -0.97
N GLU A 32 1.97 -5.86 -1.86
CA GLU A 32 1.06 -6.78 -2.57
C GLU A 32 0.30 -7.65 -1.56
N ASP A 33 1.00 -8.18 -0.56
CA ASP A 33 0.43 -8.96 0.51
C ASP A 33 -0.65 -8.20 1.30
N ALA A 34 -0.41 -6.92 1.60
CA ALA A 34 -1.37 -6.05 2.26
C ALA A 34 -2.61 -5.78 1.40
N ILE A 35 -2.43 -5.59 0.09
CA ILE A 35 -3.52 -5.41 -0.88
C ILE A 35 -4.36 -6.70 -0.95
N LEU A 36 -3.73 -7.87 -1.03
CA LEU A 36 -4.42 -9.16 -1.11
C LEU A 36 -5.23 -9.49 0.16
N LYS A 37 -4.78 -9.01 1.33
CA LYS A 37 -5.49 -9.14 2.61
C LYS A 37 -6.68 -8.18 2.74
N THR A 38 -6.79 -7.18 1.87
CA THR A 38 -7.88 -6.20 1.90
C THR A 38 -9.21 -6.84 1.43
N PRO A 39 -10.33 -6.67 2.17
CA PRO A 39 -11.63 -7.14 1.72
C PRO A 39 -12.01 -6.49 0.38
N LYS A 40 -12.33 -7.31 -0.64
CA LYS A 40 -12.66 -6.82 -2.01
C LYS A 40 -13.84 -5.84 -2.10
N LYS A 41 -14.68 -5.77 -1.06
CA LYS A 41 -15.84 -4.87 -0.97
C LYS A 41 -15.49 -3.50 -0.40
N ASP A 42 -14.31 -3.35 0.20
CA ASP A 42 -13.83 -2.10 0.74
C ASP A 42 -13.20 -1.30 -0.41
N MET A 43 -13.35 0.03 -0.42
CA MET A 43 -12.46 0.83 -1.28
C MET A 43 -11.11 0.95 -0.60
N LEU A 44 -10.07 0.57 -1.34
CA LEU A 44 -8.70 0.61 -0.91
C LEU A 44 -8.05 1.92 -1.33
N ILE A 45 -7.45 2.62 -0.37
CA ILE A 45 -6.63 3.79 -0.60
C ILE A 45 -5.21 3.45 -0.18
N ILE A 46 -4.26 3.55 -1.11
CA ILE A 46 -2.84 3.42 -0.82
C ILE A 46 -2.23 4.82 -0.86
N THR A 47 -1.65 5.25 0.25
CA THR A 47 -1.14 6.62 0.44
C THR A 47 0.14 6.61 1.27
N GLY A 48 0.71 7.79 1.54
CA GLY A 48 1.96 7.93 2.28
C GLY A 48 3.10 8.46 1.41
N ASP A 49 4.32 8.22 1.86
CA ASP A 49 5.52 8.67 1.18
C ASP A 49 6.05 7.57 0.27
N TRP A 50 5.99 7.81 -1.03
CA TRP A 50 6.44 6.84 -2.01
C TRP A 50 7.91 6.97 -2.38
N ASN A 51 8.64 7.96 -1.83
CA ASN A 51 10.04 8.24 -2.19
C ASN A 51 10.32 8.13 -3.70
N ALA A 52 9.32 8.48 -4.52
CA ALA A 52 9.37 8.31 -5.96
C ALA A 52 10.28 9.38 -6.55
N LYS A 53 11.09 9.01 -7.54
CA LYS A 53 11.86 9.96 -8.35
C LYS A 53 10.98 10.69 -9.34
#